data_AF-A0A7Y7ZC12-F1
#
_entry.id   AF-A0A7Y7ZC12-F1
#
_cell.length_a   1.000
_cell.length_b   1.000
_cell.length_c   1.000
_cell.angle_alpha   90.00
_cell.angle_beta   90.00
_cell.angle_gamma   90.00
#
_symmetry.space_group_name_H-M   'P 1'
#
loop_
_entity.id
_entity.type
_entity.pdbx_description
1 polymer ?
#
loop_
_entity_poly.entity_id
_entity_poly.type
_entity_poly.pdbx_seq_one_letter_code
_entity_poly.pdbx_strand_id
1 'polypeptide(L)' 'MPHGPEEKKQALDVGAECSAIVQQLAAVSGADNGLMATVMESYLREEFPSSEIRSDSQNKSIDETISIVRSYLR' A
#
# COMPACT_ATOMS: atom_id res chain seq x y z
N MET A 1 46.35 -7.23 -11.81
CA MET A 1 45.01 -7.63 -11.30
C MET A 1 44.09 -7.71 -12.50
N PRO A 2 43.74 -8.90 -13.02
CA PRO A 2 42.98 -9.02 -14.25
C PRO A 2 41.49 -8.96 -13.92
N HIS A 3 40.84 -7.82 -14.21
CA HIS A 3 39.38 -7.72 -14.20
C HIS A 3 38.84 -8.34 -15.49
N GLY A 4 38.53 -9.64 -15.44
CA GLY A 4 37.97 -10.38 -16.57
C GLY A 4 36.46 -10.15 -16.74
N PRO A 5 35.90 -10.39 -17.94
CA PRO A 5 34.49 -10.14 -18.24
C PRO A 5 33.49 -10.98 -17.41
N GLU A 6 33.94 -12.09 -16.83
CA GLU A 6 33.15 -12.99 -15.99
C GLU A 6 32.75 -12.34 -14.64
N GLU A 7 33.68 -11.60 -14.02
CA GLU A 7 33.48 -10.93 -12.72
C GLU A 7 32.42 -9.81 -12.84
N LYS A 8 32.39 -9.12 -13.99
CA LYS A 8 31.39 -8.10 -14.30
C LYS A 8 29.99 -8.69 -14.50
N LYS A 9 29.87 -9.87 -15.13
CA LYS A 9 28.57 -10.54 -15.32
C LYS A 9 27.95 -10.96 -14.00
N GLN A 10 28.73 -11.53 -13.08
CA GLN A 10 28.26 -11.88 -11.74
C GLN A 10 27.78 -10.66 -10.94
N ALA A 11 28.52 -9.55 -10.98
CA ALA A 11 28.10 -8.32 -10.29
C ALA A 11 26.77 -7.75 -10.83
N LEU A 12 26.54 -7.86 -12.14
CA LEU A 12 25.28 -7.43 -12.77
C LEU A 12 24.11 -8.37 -12.42
N ASP A 13 24.36 -9.68 -12.38
CA ASP A 13 23.39 -10.71 -12.00
C ASP A 13 22.90 -10.51 -10.56
N VAL A 14 23.83 -10.31 -9.62
CA VAL A 14 23.50 -9.98 -8.21
C VAL A 14 22.72 -8.67 -8.10
N GLY A 15 23.07 -7.66 -8.92
CA GLY A 15 22.34 -6.39 -8.97
C GLY A 15 20.89 -6.56 -9.48
N ALA A 16 20.69 -7.45 -10.46
CA ALA A 16 19.36 -7.79 -10.98
C ALA A 16 18.50 -8.54 -9.95
N GLU A 17 19.09 -9.52 -9.25
CA GLU A 17 18.43 -10.25 -8.16
C GLU A 17 18.04 -9.33 -6.99
N CYS A 18 18.93 -8.40 -6.61
CA CYS A 18 18.62 -7.41 -5.57
C CYS A 18 17.46 -6.50 -5.98
N SER A 19 17.42 -6.06 -7.25
CA SER A 19 16.29 -5.29 -7.78
C SER A 19 14.99 -6.08 -7.73
N ALA A 20 15.02 -7.37 -8.07
CA ALA A 20 13.85 -8.24 -8.02
C ALA A 20 13.30 -8.37 -6.58
N ILE A 21 14.17 -8.54 -5.58
CA ILE A 21 13.76 -8.63 -4.17
C ILE A 21 13.13 -7.31 -3.69
N VAL A 22 13.71 -6.16 -4.03
CA VAL A 22 13.15 -4.85 -3.66
C VAL A 22 11.80 -4.62 -4.35
N GLN A 23 11.63 -5.05 -5.60
CA GLN A 23 10.34 -5.00 -6.31
C GLN A 23 9.30 -5.91 -5.65
N GLN A 24 9.68 -7.12 -5.23
CA GLN A 24 8.80 -8.03 -4.50
C GLN A 24 8.38 -7.43 -3.15
N LEU A 25 9.30 -6.83 -2.40
CA LEU A 25 8.99 -6.17 -1.14
C LEU A 25 8.02 -5.00 -1.36
N ALA A 26 8.24 -4.17 -2.38
CA ALA A 26 7.34 -3.08 -2.73
C ALA A 26 5.94 -3.58 -3.11
N ALA A 27 5.84 -4.71 -3.83
CA ALA A 27 4.57 -5.33 -4.17
C ALA A 27 3.82 -5.83 -2.92
N VAL A 28 4.52 -6.46 -1.98
CA VAL A 28 3.93 -6.90 -0.70
C VAL A 28 3.48 -5.72 0.14
N SER A 29 4.32 -4.68 0.28
CA SER A 29 3.94 -3.45 0.99
C SER A 29 2.70 -2.78 0.39
N GLY A 30 2.57 -2.76 -0.93
CA GLY A 30 1.36 -2.25 -1.59
C GLY A 30 0.12 -3.12 -1.32
N ALA A 31 0.28 -4.44 -1.26
CA ALA A 31 -0.80 -5.37 -0.91
C ALA A 31 -1.27 -5.17 0.53
N ASP A 32 -0.34 -5.03 1.47
CA ASP A 32 -0.64 -4.79 2.89
C ASP A 32 -1.33 -3.43 3.09
N ASN A 33 -0.86 -2.38 2.42
CA ASN A 33 -1.48 -1.05 2.43
C ASN A 33 -2.92 -1.11 1.91
N GLY A 34 -3.15 -1.79 0.78
CA GLY A 34 -4.50 -1.98 0.21
C GLY A 34 -5.44 -2.76 1.14
N LEU A 35 -4.94 -3.79 1.82
CA LEU A 35 -5.70 -4.55 2.81
C LEU A 35 -6.06 -3.67 4.03
N MET A 36 -5.09 -2.93 4.56
CA MET A 36 -5.29 -1.99 5.67
C MET A 36 -6.35 -0.94 5.35
N ALA A 37 -6.33 -0.38 4.12
CA ALA A 37 -7.34 0.58 3.68
C ALA A 37 -8.75 -0.02 3.72
N THR A 38 -8.88 -1.29 3.32
CA THR A 38 -10.16 -2.01 3.30
C THR A 38 -10.67 -2.31 4.72
N VAL A 39 -9.78 -2.77 5.61
CA VAL A 39 -10.12 -3.04 7.02
C VAL A 39 -10.59 -1.77 7.73
N MET A 40 -9.87 -0.67 7.55
CA MET A 40 -10.23 0.62 8.16
C MET A 40 -11.55 1.18 7.60
N GLU A 41 -11.79 1.07 6.29
CA GLU A 41 -13.08 1.44 5.71
C GLU A 41 -14.23 0.62 6.32
N SER A 42 -14.05 -0.71 6.45
CA SER A 42 -15.05 -1.57 7.08
C SER A 42 -15.34 -1.16 8.52
N TYR A 43 -14.29 -0.93 9.32
CA TYR A 43 -14.42 -0.48 10.70
C TYR A 43 -15.17 0.85 10.81
N LEU A 44 -14.82 1.85 9.99
CA LEU A 44 -15.49 3.14 10.01
C LEU A 44 -16.97 3.05 9.64
N ARG A 45 -17.34 2.17 8.70
CA ARG A 45 -18.75 1.96 8.32
C ARG A 45 -19.54 1.22 9.39
N GLU A 46 -18.90 0.32 10.12
CA GLU A 46 -19.50 -0.43 11.22
C GLU A 46 -19.67 0.45 12.47
N GLU A 47 -18.66 1.23 12.84
CA GLU A 47 -18.69 2.15 13.98
C GLU A 47 -19.67 3.31 13.75
N PHE A 48 -19.78 3.76 12.50
CA PHE A 48 -20.67 4.84 12.10
C PHE A 48 -21.68 4.35 11.06
N PRO A 49 -22.69 3.55 11.45
CA PRO A 49 -23.70 3.06 10.53
C PRO A 49 -24.59 4.21 10.05
N SER A 50 -25.00 4.16 8.79
CA SER A 50 -26.01 5.08 8.26
C SER A 50 -27.32 4.95 9.04
N SER A 51 -27.77 6.06 9.63
CA SER A 51 -29.04 6.15 10.34
C SER A 51 -29.84 7.35 9.83
N GLU A 52 -31.18 7.25 9.89
CA GLU A 52 -32.08 8.33 9.46
C GLU A 52 -31.93 9.61 10.28
N ILE A 53 -31.29 9.52 11.46
CA ILE A 53 -31.09 10.63 12.39
C ILE A 53 -29.79 11.40 12.06
N ARG A 54 -28.91 10.82 11.23
CA ARG A 54 -27.62 11.41 10.89
C ARG A 54 -27.77 12.46 9.80
N SER A 55 -27.22 13.65 10.03
CA SER A 55 -27.25 14.73 9.05
C SER A 55 -26.39 14.42 7.83
N ASP A 56 -26.72 15.06 6.70
CA ASP A 56 -25.92 14.97 5.47
C ASP A 56 -24.47 15.40 5.67
N SER A 57 -24.23 16.36 6.56
CA SER A 57 -22.88 16.82 6.92
C SER A 57 -22.06 15.71 7.59
N GLN A 58 -22.70 14.96 8.51
CA GLN A 58 -22.06 13.83 9.17
C GLN A 58 -21.79 12.67 8.20
N ASN A 59 -22.70 12.38 7.28
CA ASN A 59 -22.46 11.40 6.20
C ASN A 59 -21.23 11.78 5.37
N LYS A 60 -21.17 13.03 4.90
CA LYS A 60 -20.04 13.53 4.10
C LYS A 60 -18.72 13.48 4.86
N SER A 61 -18.71 13.85 6.14
CA SER A 61 -17.50 13.81 6.96
C SER A 61 -16.93 12.39 7.11
N ILE A 62 -17.80 11.37 7.22
CA ILE A 62 -17.37 9.97 7.28
C ILE A 62 -16.78 9.53 5.93
N ASP A 63 -17.45 9.85 4.82
CA ASP A 63 -16.95 9.53 3.48
C ASP A 63 -15.61 10.24 3.17
N GLU A 64 -15.45 11.49 3.59
CA GLU A 64 -14.18 12.22 3.52
C GLU A 64 -13.08 11.54 4.35
N THR A 65 -13.41 11.09 5.57
CA THR A 65 -12.47 10.36 6.42
C THR A 65 -12.00 9.07 5.75
N ILE A 66 -12.93 8.29 5.18
CA ILE A 66 -12.61 7.07 4.41
C ILE A 66 -11.71 7.42 3.22
N SER A 67 -12.00 8.50 2.51
CA SER A 67 -11.19 8.97 1.38
C SER A 67 -9.76 9.31 1.80
N ILE A 68 -9.59 10.01 2.93
CA ILE A 68 -8.29 10.36 3.50
C ILE A 68 -7.51 9.08 3.84
N VAL A 69 -8.12 8.15 4.58
CA VAL A 69 -7.50 6.87 4.96
C VAL A 69 -7.01 6.11 3.73
N ARG A 70 -7.84 6.00 2.69
CA ARG A 70 -7.47 5.35 1.42
C ARG A 70 -6.35 6.08 0.68
N SER A 71 -6.23 7.40 0.83
CA SER A 71 -5.14 8.15 0.21
C SER A 71 -3.80 7.94 0.91
N TYR A 72 -3.80 7.72 2.22
CA TYR A 72 -2.58 7.47 3.00
C TYR A 72 -2.10 6.02 2.93
N LEU A 73 -3.02 5.07 2.78
CA LEU A 73 -2.76 3.63 2.69
C LEU A 73 -2.72 3.14 1.23
N ARG A 74 -2.24 3.98 0.31
CA ARG A 74 -1.94 3.59 -1.07
C ARG A 74 -0.54 3.03 -1.23
#